data_AF-A0A7X3I0R1-F1
#
_entry.id   AF-A0A7X3I0R1-F1
#
_cell.length_a   1.000
_cell.length_b   1.000
_cell.length_c   1.000
_cell.angle_alpha   90.00
_cell.angle_beta   90.00
_cell.angle_gamma   90.00
#
_symmetry.space_group_name_H-M   'P 1'
#
loop_
_entity.id
_entity.type
_entity.pdbx_description
1 polymer ?
#
loop_
_entity_poly.entity_id
_entity_poly.type
_entity_poly.pdbx_seq_one_letter_code
_entity_poly.pdbx_strand_id
1 'polypeptide(L)'
;MQPSFPLAAVVAADDLKLALCLVAIDPAIGGVLIEGPRGMAKSTLARGLAELLPSGHFVTLPLGASEERIVGTLDLDAALGEGRAQFCPGLLSKADGGVLYVDEVNLLPDHLVDLLLDAAASGVNHIERDGISHRHSARFVLIGTMNGEEGELRPQLLDRFGLNLALDGQPQPAQRAEIMRRRLAFDSDPQAFLHSWAAAQDQLRSRCLNARARLAAIPLDDAALEAIAQRCFAAGVDGLRADLVWLHAARAHAAWRGAERIEAGDIDTVADFVLRHRRRPAPPAQHPQPPQQQQPAPSPSTASAPAQGEGQWGELPAQAQAMGERREPPRWAKKP
;
A
#
# COMPACT_ATOMS: atom_id res chain seq x y z
N MET A 1 19.96 21.18 1.87
CA MET A 1 18.90 20.22 2.21
C MET A 1 18.43 20.50 3.62
N GLN A 2 17.12 20.50 3.89
CA GLN A 2 16.66 20.51 5.29
C GLN A 2 17.10 19.20 5.95
N PRO A 3 17.59 19.24 7.20
CA PRO A 3 17.96 18.02 7.92
C PRO A 3 16.73 17.11 8.02
N SER A 4 16.88 15.84 7.65
CA SER A 4 15.86 14.82 7.84
C SER A 4 15.96 14.23 9.24
N PHE A 5 14.83 13.81 9.78
CA PHE A 5 14.81 13.13 11.07
C PHE A 5 15.35 11.70 10.89
N PRO A 6 16.35 11.27 11.68
CA PRO A 6 17.01 9.98 11.48
C PRO A 6 16.05 8.83 11.77
N LEU A 7 16.08 7.80 10.92
CA LEU A 7 15.19 6.64 11.03
C LEU A 7 15.41 5.88 12.35
N ALA A 8 16.67 5.80 12.80
CA ALA A 8 17.04 5.21 14.08
C ALA A 8 16.35 5.89 15.28
N ALA A 9 16.04 7.18 15.19
CA ALA A 9 15.43 7.94 16.29
C ALA A 9 13.90 7.86 16.34
N VAL A 10 13.23 7.27 15.34
CA VAL A 10 11.76 7.11 15.38
C VAL A 10 11.38 6.08 16.44
N VAL A 11 10.28 6.29 17.17
CA VAL A 11 9.84 5.42 18.28
C VAL A 11 8.60 4.64 17.86
N ALA A 12 8.43 3.43 18.38
CA ALA A 12 7.21 2.63 18.25
C ALA A 12 6.77 2.35 16.79
N ALA A 13 7.74 2.07 15.92
CA ALA A 13 7.50 1.79 14.51
C ALA A 13 8.41 0.67 14.01
N ASP A 14 8.64 -0.36 14.83
CA ASP A 14 9.66 -1.38 14.57
C ASP A 14 9.30 -2.23 13.34
N ASP A 15 8.04 -2.63 13.20
CA ASP A 15 7.54 -3.35 12.03
C ASP A 15 7.67 -2.52 10.74
N LEU A 16 7.33 -1.24 10.80
CA LEU A 16 7.45 -0.33 9.66
C LEU A 16 8.92 -0.06 9.31
N LYS A 17 9.79 0.14 10.30
CA LYS A 17 11.24 0.23 10.05
C LYS A 17 11.76 -1.04 9.41
N LEU A 18 11.33 -2.22 9.88
CA LEU A 18 11.72 -3.50 9.31
C LEU A 18 11.27 -3.59 7.85
N ALA A 19 9.99 -3.39 7.56
CA ALA A 19 9.44 -3.43 6.20
C ALA A 19 10.17 -2.45 5.26
N LEU A 20 10.42 -1.22 5.70
CA LEU A 20 11.19 -0.23 4.92
C LEU A 20 12.62 -0.73 4.66
N CYS A 21 13.30 -1.32 5.66
CA CYS A 21 14.62 -1.91 5.47
C CYS A 21 14.59 -3.09 4.48
N LEU A 22 13.58 -3.96 4.55
CA LEU A 22 13.44 -5.11 3.64
C LEU A 22 13.30 -4.64 2.19
N VAL A 23 12.48 -3.63 1.91
CA VAL A 23 12.32 -3.08 0.56
C VAL A 23 13.57 -2.29 0.12
N ALA A 24 14.34 -1.72 1.04
CA ALA A 24 15.65 -1.15 0.73
C ALA A 24 16.68 -2.20 0.29
N ILE A 25 16.55 -3.43 0.80
CA ILE A 25 17.44 -4.56 0.54
C ILE A 25 17.04 -5.23 -0.77
N ASP A 26 15.76 -5.58 -0.94
CA ASP A 26 15.23 -6.21 -2.15
C ASP A 26 14.07 -5.37 -2.74
N PRO A 27 14.34 -4.48 -3.71
CA PRO A 27 13.30 -3.71 -4.40
C PRO A 27 12.27 -4.57 -5.13
N ALA A 28 12.59 -5.85 -5.46
CA ALA A 28 11.67 -6.76 -6.14
C ALA A 28 10.44 -7.13 -5.29
N ILE A 29 10.45 -6.80 -4.00
CA ILE A 29 9.28 -6.96 -3.11
C ILE A 29 8.07 -6.17 -3.64
N GLY A 30 8.27 -5.04 -4.33
CA GLY A 30 7.17 -4.30 -4.97
C GLY A 30 6.54 -3.18 -4.10
N GLY A 31 7.36 -2.46 -3.34
CA GLY A 31 6.93 -1.28 -2.59
C GLY A 31 6.20 -1.56 -1.28
N VAL A 32 5.88 -0.49 -0.55
CA VAL A 32 5.24 -0.52 0.77
C VAL A 32 4.01 0.39 0.78
N LEU A 33 2.89 -0.14 1.25
CA LEU A 33 1.67 0.61 1.57
C LEU A 33 1.55 0.79 3.09
N ILE A 34 1.39 2.04 3.54
CA ILE A 34 1.30 2.40 4.95
C ILE A 34 -0.08 2.97 5.28
N GLU A 35 -0.89 2.16 5.95
CA GLU A 35 -2.21 2.51 6.44
C GLU A 35 -2.17 3.20 7.80
N GLY A 36 -3.16 4.04 8.08
CA GLY A 36 -3.40 4.62 9.40
C GLY A 36 -3.64 6.14 9.39
N PRO A 37 -4.03 6.74 10.53
CA PRO A 37 -4.38 8.15 10.62
C PRO A 37 -3.26 9.14 10.29
N ARG A 38 -3.68 10.38 10.03
CA ARG A 38 -2.79 11.54 9.87
C ARG A 38 -1.99 11.76 11.17
N GLY A 39 -0.72 12.16 11.02
CA GLY A 39 0.13 12.55 12.16
C GLY A 39 1.01 11.44 12.77
N MET A 40 1.02 10.22 12.22
CA MET A 40 1.87 9.12 12.72
C MET A 40 3.26 9.03 12.07
N ALA A 41 3.85 10.18 11.73
CA ALA A 41 5.22 10.26 11.19
C ALA A 41 5.49 9.41 9.93
N LYS A 42 4.48 9.01 9.14
CA LYS A 42 4.63 8.19 7.92
C LYS A 42 5.60 8.80 6.92
N SER A 43 5.43 10.09 6.61
CA SER A 43 6.33 10.84 5.72
C SER A 43 7.74 11.01 6.31
N THR A 44 7.87 11.00 7.64
CA THR A 44 9.18 11.09 8.32
C THR A 44 9.93 9.77 8.20
N LEU A 45 9.25 8.63 8.40
CA LEU A 45 9.79 7.30 8.19
C LEU A 45 10.20 7.08 6.72
N ALA A 46 9.34 7.49 5.78
CA ALA A 46 9.62 7.39 4.35
C ALA A 46 10.86 8.20 3.93
N ARG A 47 11.04 9.43 4.46
CA ARG A 47 12.26 10.23 4.22
C ARG A 47 13.49 9.58 4.85
N GLY A 48 13.35 9.03 6.05
CA GLY A 48 14.43 8.29 6.71
C GLY A 48 14.92 7.08 5.91
N LEU A 49 14.04 6.43 5.13
CA LEU A 49 14.43 5.36 4.20
C LEU A 49 15.35 5.86 3.09
N ALA A 50 15.09 7.05 2.52
CA ALA A 50 15.91 7.55 1.42
C ALA A 50 17.38 7.68 1.83
N GLU A 51 17.66 8.04 3.08
CA GLU A 51 19.03 8.05 3.60
C GLU A 51 19.71 6.69 3.59
N LEU A 52 18.97 5.57 3.68
CA LEU A 52 19.52 4.22 3.65
C LEU A 52 19.85 3.76 2.23
N LEU A 53 19.27 4.39 1.21
CA LEU A 53 19.54 4.06 -0.19
C LEU A 53 20.80 4.76 -0.71
N PRO A 54 21.51 4.17 -1.70
CA PRO A 54 22.77 4.73 -2.20
C PRO A 54 22.62 6.09 -2.87
N SER A 55 21.50 6.35 -3.54
CA SER A 55 21.24 7.63 -4.21
C SER A 55 20.87 8.74 -3.23
N GLY A 56 20.29 8.39 -2.07
CA GLY A 56 19.73 9.39 -1.16
C GLY A 56 18.52 10.16 -1.70
N HIS A 57 18.00 9.82 -2.89
CA HIS A 57 16.95 10.61 -3.52
C HIS A 57 15.58 10.33 -2.89
N PHE A 58 14.88 11.39 -2.51
CA PHE A 58 13.50 11.34 -2.03
C PHE A 58 12.63 12.25 -2.90
N VAL A 59 11.70 11.66 -3.64
CA VAL A 59 10.77 12.38 -4.51
C VAL A 59 9.37 12.22 -3.97
N THR A 60 8.65 13.33 -3.80
CA THR A 60 7.23 13.32 -3.41
C THR A 60 6.36 13.56 -4.63
N LEU A 61 5.36 12.71 -4.81
CA LEU A 61 4.31 12.90 -5.80
C LEU A 61 3.22 13.83 -5.22
N PRO A 62 2.96 15.00 -5.83
CA PRO A 62 1.80 15.79 -5.45
C PRO A 62 0.52 15.15 -5.99
N LEU A 63 -0.57 15.22 -5.22
CA LEU A 63 -1.89 14.65 -5.58
C LEU A 63 -2.42 15.12 -6.95
N GLY A 64 -2.11 16.37 -7.34
CA GLY A 64 -2.51 16.95 -8.62
C GLY A 64 -1.46 16.83 -9.73
N ALA A 65 -0.51 15.89 -9.64
CA ALA A 65 0.46 15.67 -10.71
C ALA A 65 -0.25 15.15 -11.98
N SER A 66 -0.01 15.81 -13.12
CA SER A 66 -0.37 15.25 -14.41
C SER A 66 0.52 14.05 -14.75
N GLU A 67 0.02 13.13 -15.57
CA GLU A 67 0.79 11.99 -16.09
C GLU A 67 2.12 12.45 -16.71
N GLU A 68 2.10 13.52 -17.51
CA GLU A 68 3.27 14.14 -18.13
C GLU A 68 4.32 14.58 -17.12
N ARG A 69 3.92 15.06 -15.94
CA ARG A 69 4.87 15.43 -14.87
C ARG A 69 5.47 14.22 -14.19
N ILE A 70 4.73 13.10 -14.14
CA ILE A 70 5.15 11.86 -13.51
C ILE A 70 6.15 11.14 -14.41
N VAL A 71 5.71 10.84 -15.63
CA VAL A 71 6.41 10.05 -16.64
C VAL A 71 7.49 10.89 -17.34
N GLY A 72 7.20 12.17 -17.58
CA GLY A 72 7.98 13.02 -18.46
C GLY A 72 7.31 13.18 -19.83
N THR A 73 7.86 14.06 -20.65
CA THR A 73 7.37 14.36 -22.00
C THR A 73 8.49 14.34 -23.03
N LEU A 74 8.12 14.36 -24.31
CA LEU A 74 9.03 14.55 -25.42
C LEU A 74 8.71 15.90 -26.06
N ASP A 75 9.71 16.76 -26.16
CA ASP A 75 9.60 18.03 -26.89
C ASP A 75 9.83 17.79 -28.39
N LEU A 76 8.75 17.96 -29.15
CA LEU A 76 8.72 17.80 -30.60
C LEU A 76 9.12 19.07 -31.34
N ASP A 77 8.96 20.24 -30.73
CA ASP A 77 9.37 21.50 -31.37
C ASP A 77 10.90 21.55 -31.46
N ALA A 78 11.59 21.06 -30.42
CA ALA A 78 13.02 20.77 -30.47
C ALA A 78 13.35 19.68 -31.51
N ALA A 79 12.49 18.67 -31.69
CA ALA A 79 12.67 17.61 -32.68
C ALA A 79 12.58 18.10 -34.13
N LEU A 80 11.69 19.07 -34.40
CA LEU A 80 11.50 19.66 -35.74
C LEU A 80 12.61 20.65 -36.10
N GLY A 81 13.18 21.36 -35.11
CA GLY A 81 14.29 22.29 -35.30
C GLY A 81 15.67 21.63 -35.38
N GLU A 82 15.98 20.72 -34.45
CA GLU A 82 17.31 20.09 -34.32
C GLU A 82 17.36 18.63 -34.84
N GLY A 83 16.23 18.09 -35.30
CA GLY A 83 16.13 16.71 -35.79
C GLY A 83 16.18 15.65 -34.68
N ARG A 84 16.06 16.03 -33.40
CA ARG A 84 16.13 15.12 -32.24
C ARG A 84 15.06 15.47 -31.21
N ALA A 85 14.19 14.51 -30.90
CA ALA A 85 13.23 14.65 -29.80
C ALA A 85 13.99 14.84 -28.48
N GLN A 86 13.74 15.96 -27.81
CA GLN A 86 14.37 16.24 -26.52
C GLN A 86 13.50 15.69 -25.40
N PHE A 87 14.09 14.84 -24.57
CA PHE A 87 13.38 14.26 -23.43
C PHE A 87 13.33 15.25 -22.26
N CYS A 88 12.11 15.53 -21.77
CA CYS A 88 11.84 16.32 -20.59
C CYS A 88 11.58 15.37 -19.39
N PRO A 89 12.51 15.27 -18.42
CA PRO A 89 12.43 14.27 -17.37
C PRO A 89 11.30 14.54 -16.37
N GLY A 90 10.49 13.51 -16.12
CA GLY A 90 9.45 13.51 -15.10
C GLY A 90 9.95 13.20 -13.69
N LEU A 91 9.01 13.01 -12.76
CA LEU A 91 9.28 12.60 -11.38
C LEU A 91 9.91 11.21 -11.30
N LEU A 92 9.52 10.27 -12.18
CA LEU A 92 10.07 8.91 -12.20
C LEU A 92 11.57 8.89 -12.52
N SER A 93 12.03 9.78 -13.41
CA SER A 93 13.46 9.94 -13.70
C SER A 93 14.23 10.48 -12.49
N LYS A 94 13.62 11.40 -11.73
CA LYS A 94 14.23 11.95 -10.51
C LYS A 94 14.26 10.95 -9.35
N ALA A 95 13.33 10.00 -9.34
CA ALA A 95 13.24 8.98 -8.32
C ALA A 95 14.19 7.78 -8.57
N ASP A 96 14.82 7.68 -9.75
CA ASP A 96 15.70 6.57 -10.10
C ASP A 96 16.83 6.38 -9.06
N GLY A 97 16.95 5.15 -8.57
CA GLY A 97 17.84 4.74 -7.49
C GLY A 97 17.40 5.13 -6.08
N GLY A 98 16.27 5.81 -5.91
CA GLY A 98 15.80 6.39 -4.64
C GLY A 98 14.41 5.95 -4.21
N VAL A 99 13.69 6.84 -3.54
CA VAL A 99 12.32 6.63 -3.04
C VAL A 99 11.34 7.54 -3.76
N LEU A 100 10.23 6.96 -4.23
CA LEU A 100 9.05 7.70 -4.64
C LEU A 100 7.98 7.58 -3.55
N TYR A 101 7.70 8.70 -2.89
CA TYR A 101 6.67 8.80 -1.86
C TYR A 101 5.39 9.37 -2.45
N VAL A 102 4.28 8.69 -2.18
CA VAL A 102 2.94 9.10 -2.57
C VAL A 102 2.10 9.22 -1.32
N ASP A 103 1.66 10.44 -1.02
CA ASP A 103 0.73 10.66 0.09
C ASP A 103 -0.69 10.38 -0.39
N GLU A 104 -1.47 9.66 0.42
CA GLU A 104 -2.89 9.38 0.14
C GLU A 104 -3.11 8.79 -1.27
N VAL A 105 -2.49 7.63 -1.52
CA VAL A 105 -2.59 6.91 -2.81
C VAL A 105 -4.04 6.61 -3.22
N ASN A 106 -4.96 6.55 -2.27
CA ASN A 106 -6.41 6.37 -2.51
C ASN A 106 -7.08 7.59 -3.16
N LEU A 107 -6.45 8.76 -3.16
CA LEU A 107 -6.97 9.97 -3.80
C LEU A 107 -6.48 10.16 -5.23
N LEU A 108 -5.52 9.36 -5.67
CA LEU A 108 -5.01 9.43 -7.04
C LEU A 108 -5.95 8.72 -8.02
N PRO A 109 -6.00 9.18 -9.28
CA PRO A 109 -6.64 8.44 -10.35
C PRO A 109 -6.05 7.03 -10.51
N ASP A 110 -6.91 6.02 -10.65
CA ASP A 110 -6.52 4.60 -10.76
C ASP A 110 -5.40 4.35 -11.79
N HIS A 111 -5.51 4.95 -12.99
CA HIS A 111 -4.53 4.79 -14.06
C HIS A 111 -3.13 5.32 -13.70
N LEU A 112 -3.02 6.36 -12.87
CA LEU A 112 -1.73 6.86 -12.40
C LEU A 112 -1.13 5.90 -11.38
N VAL A 113 -1.95 5.34 -10.49
CA VAL A 113 -1.50 4.34 -9.52
C VAL A 113 -1.00 3.09 -10.25
N ASP A 114 -1.73 2.61 -11.26
CA ASP A 114 -1.30 1.51 -12.12
C ASP A 114 0.05 1.79 -12.78
N LEU A 115 0.22 2.97 -13.38
CA LEU A 115 1.47 3.37 -14.01
C LEU A 115 2.64 3.37 -13.02
N LEU A 116 2.44 3.92 -11.82
CA LEU A 116 3.46 3.98 -10.79
C LEU A 116 3.87 2.57 -10.32
N LEU A 117 2.90 1.67 -10.16
CA LEU A 117 3.13 0.29 -9.77
C LEU A 117 3.83 -0.50 -10.89
N ASP A 118 3.51 -0.26 -12.16
CA ASP A 118 4.17 -0.89 -13.31
C ASP A 118 5.63 -0.42 -13.43
N ALA A 119 5.87 0.88 -13.28
CA ALA A 119 7.22 1.43 -13.29
C ALA A 119 8.05 0.91 -12.10
N ALA A 120 7.46 0.81 -10.91
CA ALA A 120 8.14 0.26 -9.72
C ALA A 120 8.48 -1.23 -9.88
N ALA A 121 7.58 -2.02 -10.47
CA ALA A 121 7.80 -3.46 -10.67
C ALA A 121 8.79 -3.77 -11.80
N SER A 122 8.69 -3.05 -12.93
CA SER A 122 9.56 -3.24 -14.10
C SER A 122 10.93 -2.57 -13.96
N GLY A 123 11.01 -1.51 -13.13
CA GLY A 123 12.20 -0.67 -12.99
C GLY A 123 12.51 0.19 -14.22
N VAL A 124 11.58 0.28 -15.18
CA VAL A 124 11.73 1.04 -16.43
C VAL A 124 10.48 1.88 -16.64
N ASN A 125 10.69 3.16 -16.97
CA ASN A 125 9.61 4.03 -17.39
C ASN A 125 9.56 4.10 -18.92
N HIS A 126 8.34 4.00 -19.47
CA HIS A 126 8.09 4.06 -20.91
C HIS A 126 7.23 5.27 -21.25
N ILE A 127 7.63 6.00 -22.28
CA ILE A 127 6.97 7.22 -22.72
C ILE A 127 6.67 7.07 -24.20
N GLU A 128 5.39 7.18 -24.56
CA GLU A 128 4.93 7.12 -25.94
C GLU A 128 4.15 8.39 -26.27
N ARG A 129 4.65 9.18 -27.23
CA ARG A 129 3.95 10.36 -27.76
C ARG A 129 4.25 10.51 -29.25
N ASP A 130 3.21 10.78 -30.04
CA ASP A 130 3.29 11.14 -31.46
C ASP A 130 4.14 10.15 -32.31
N GLY A 131 4.03 8.85 -32.00
CA GLY A 131 4.73 7.78 -32.71
C GLY A 131 6.19 7.55 -32.28
N ILE A 132 6.68 8.30 -31.29
CA ILE A 132 8.03 8.14 -30.73
C ILE A 132 7.91 7.48 -29.36
N SER A 133 8.73 6.44 -29.15
CA SER A 133 8.88 5.78 -27.85
C SER A 133 10.23 6.09 -27.23
N HIS A 134 10.24 6.42 -25.95
CA HIS A 134 11.45 6.65 -25.16
C HIS A 134 11.38 5.85 -23.86
N ARG A 135 12.51 5.24 -23.48
CA ARG A 135 12.63 4.40 -22.28
C ARG A 135 13.79 4.86 -21.43
N HIS A 136 13.59 4.92 -20.12
CA HIS A 136 14.67 5.20 -19.17
C HIS A 136 14.55 4.37 -17.90
N SER A 137 15.66 4.20 -17.18
CA SER A 137 15.67 3.55 -15.87
C SER A 137 14.80 4.32 -14.88
N ALA A 138 14.00 3.59 -14.12
CA ALA A 138 13.16 4.10 -13.04
C ALA A 138 13.13 3.05 -11.91
N ARG A 139 14.30 2.69 -11.39
CA ARG A 139 14.44 1.73 -10.28
C ARG A 139 14.32 2.48 -8.96
N PHE A 140 13.10 2.62 -8.46
CA PHE A 140 12.82 3.31 -7.21
C PHE A 140 12.02 2.43 -6.26
N VAL A 141 12.10 2.74 -4.97
CA VAL A 141 11.23 2.16 -3.96
C VAL A 141 9.94 2.99 -3.87
N LEU A 142 8.81 2.38 -4.17
CA LEU A 142 7.49 3.02 -4.01
C LEU A 142 7.03 2.93 -2.54
N ILE A 143 6.70 4.07 -1.94
CA ILE A 143 6.01 4.14 -0.66
C ILE A 143 4.68 4.88 -0.87
N GLY A 144 3.58 4.16 -0.67
CA GLY A 144 2.25 4.74 -0.61
C GLY A 144 1.79 4.90 0.84
N THR A 145 1.11 5.99 1.16
CA THR A 145 0.33 6.10 2.40
C THR A 145 -1.15 6.17 2.07
N MET A 146 -1.99 5.64 2.94
CA MET A 146 -3.43 5.88 2.86
C MET A 146 -4.07 6.02 4.23
N ASN A 147 -5.21 6.69 4.25
CA ASN A 147 -6.08 6.79 5.41
C ASN A 147 -7.38 6.03 5.08
N GLY A 148 -7.68 4.96 5.83
CA GLY A 148 -8.87 4.13 5.59
C GLY A 148 -10.19 4.90 5.74
N GLU A 149 -10.18 6.02 6.46
CA GLU A 149 -11.36 6.89 6.59
C GLU A 149 -11.69 7.69 5.31
N GLU A 150 -10.69 7.90 4.44
CA GLU A 150 -10.80 8.73 3.23
C GLU A 150 -11.09 7.90 1.96
N GLY A 151 -11.31 6.61 2.12
CA GLY A 151 -11.65 5.67 1.05
C GLY A 151 -10.67 4.51 0.93
N GLU A 152 -11.13 3.43 0.29
CA GLU A 152 -10.33 2.23 0.05
C GLU A 152 -9.78 2.23 -1.38
N LEU A 153 -8.54 1.75 -1.53
CA LEU A 153 -7.98 1.41 -2.83
C LEU A 153 -8.66 0.17 -3.39
N ARG A 154 -8.76 0.10 -4.73
CA ARG A 154 -9.29 -1.10 -5.38
C ARG A 154 -8.45 -2.34 -5.01
N PRO A 155 -9.08 -3.50 -4.74
CA PRO A 155 -8.35 -4.72 -4.38
C PRO A 155 -7.26 -5.13 -5.38
N GLN A 156 -7.47 -4.85 -6.67
CA GLN A 156 -6.48 -5.15 -7.71
C GLN A 156 -5.21 -4.30 -7.60
N LEU A 157 -5.34 -3.03 -7.16
CA LEU A 157 -4.20 -2.13 -6.93
C LEU A 157 -3.51 -2.45 -5.61
N LEU A 158 -4.30 -2.76 -4.57
CA LEU A 158 -3.77 -3.19 -3.28
C LEU A 158 -2.86 -4.42 -3.44
N ASP A 159 -3.32 -5.45 -4.15
CA ASP A 159 -2.55 -6.68 -4.35
C ASP A 159 -1.19 -6.45 -5.06
N ARG A 160 -1.07 -5.38 -5.85
CA ARG A 160 0.18 -5.01 -6.54
C ARG A 160 1.22 -4.39 -5.60
N PHE A 161 0.83 -3.90 -4.42
CA PHE A 161 1.80 -3.52 -3.40
C PHE A 161 2.40 -4.77 -2.76
N GLY A 162 3.73 -4.77 -2.61
CA GLY A 162 4.46 -5.86 -1.98
C GLY A 162 4.04 -6.07 -0.54
N LEU A 163 4.31 -5.05 0.27
CA LEU A 163 4.04 -5.05 1.71
C LEU A 163 2.94 -4.07 2.06
N ASN A 164 2.10 -4.43 3.03
CA ASN A 164 1.12 -3.57 3.65
C ASN A 164 1.31 -3.59 5.17
N LEU A 165 1.35 -2.41 5.78
CA LEU A 165 1.38 -2.25 7.21
C LEU A 165 0.35 -1.20 7.61
N ALA A 166 -0.42 -1.48 8.66
CA ALA A 166 -1.21 -0.44 9.29
C ALA A 166 -0.70 -0.07 10.67
N LEU A 167 -0.74 1.23 10.88
CA LEU A 167 -0.38 1.88 12.12
C LEU A 167 -1.66 2.10 12.95
N ASP A 168 -2.25 1.02 13.45
CA ASP A 168 -3.56 1.09 14.12
C ASP A 168 -3.45 1.45 15.60
N GLY A 169 -2.24 1.37 16.16
CA GLY A 169 -1.99 1.59 17.58
C GLY A 169 -1.76 3.06 17.90
N GLN A 170 -2.61 3.64 18.77
CA GLN A 170 -2.20 4.87 19.46
C GLN A 170 -0.97 4.56 20.33
N PRO A 171 0.16 5.25 20.14
CA PRO A 171 1.35 5.00 20.96
C PRO A 171 1.04 5.20 22.44
N GLN A 172 1.59 4.35 23.29
CA GLN A 172 1.37 4.42 24.74
C GLN A 172 1.83 5.77 25.29
N PRO A 173 1.28 6.27 26.41
CA PRO A 173 1.65 7.58 26.96
C PRO A 173 3.16 7.80 27.12
N ALA A 174 3.90 6.77 27.54
CA ALA A 174 5.36 6.83 27.64
C ALA A 174 6.05 7.01 26.27
N GLN A 175 5.60 6.29 25.25
CA GLN A 175 6.11 6.41 23.88
C GLN A 175 5.74 7.78 23.27
N ARG A 176 4.53 8.30 23.53
CA ARG A 176 4.12 9.64 23.11
C ARG A 176 5.01 10.73 23.69
N ALA A 177 5.30 10.65 24.99
CA ALA A 177 6.20 11.59 25.65
C ALA A 177 7.62 11.53 25.05
N GLU A 178 8.10 10.33 24.72
CA GLU A 178 9.41 10.17 24.06
C GLU A 178 9.42 10.71 22.62
N ILE A 179 8.38 10.46 21.84
CA ILE A 179 8.23 11.04 20.49
C ILE A 179 8.27 12.57 20.57
N MET A 180 7.51 13.16 21.49
CA MET A 180 7.51 14.61 21.70
C MET A 180 8.89 15.12 22.13
N ARG A 181 9.56 14.45 23.06
CA ARG A 181 10.91 14.82 23.53
C ARG A 181 11.93 14.80 22.39
N ARG A 182 11.95 13.74 21.58
CA ARG A 182 12.87 13.63 20.44
C ARG A 182 12.56 14.67 19.37
N ARG A 183 11.28 14.95 19.11
CA ARG A 183 10.87 15.98 18.16
C ARG A 183 11.28 17.38 18.61
N LEU A 184 11.04 17.73 19.88
CA LEU A 184 11.46 19.01 20.45
C LEU A 184 12.99 19.17 20.45
N ALA A 185 13.74 18.10 20.76
CA ALA A 185 15.19 18.12 20.70
C ALA A 185 15.69 18.41 19.27
N PHE A 186 15.12 17.72 18.28
CA PHE A 186 15.42 17.95 16.87
C PHE A 186 15.06 19.36 16.40
N ASP A 187 13.91 19.89 16.79
CA ASP A 187 13.47 21.24 16.40
C ASP A 187 14.33 22.33 17.09
N SER A 188 14.87 22.06 18.29
CA SER A 188 15.73 23.01 19.02
C SER A 188 17.16 23.09 18.50
N ASP A 189 17.78 21.96 18.18
CA ASP A 189 19.11 21.87 17.57
C ASP A 189 19.19 20.63 16.68
N PRO A 190 18.86 20.77 15.38
CA PRO A 190 18.90 19.65 14.45
C PRO A 190 20.30 19.03 14.31
N GLN A 191 21.36 19.83 14.41
CA GLN A 191 22.73 19.35 14.17
C GLN A 191 23.23 18.52 15.35
N ALA A 192 23.06 19.02 16.58
CA ALA A 192 23.39 18.25 17.77
C ALA A 192 22.58 16.95 17.84
N PHE A 193 21.29 17.00 17.49
CA PHE A 193 20.46 15.81 17.43
C PHE A 193 20.99 14.81 16.40
N LEU A 194 21.27 15.24 15.17
CA LEU A 194 21.84 14.36 14.14
C LEU A 194 23.17 13.75 14.56
N HIS A 195 24.06 14.52 15.18
CA HIS A 195 25.33 14.02 15.70
C HIS A 195 25.12 12.95 16.78
N SER A 196 24.16 13.13 17.68
CA SER A 196 23.87 12.14 18.73
C SER A 196 23.33 10.81 18.17
N TRP A 197 22.63 10.84 17.04
CA TRP A 197 22.06 9.65 16.39
C TRP A 197 22.87 9.12 15.20
N ALA A 198 23.95 9.81 14.80
CA ALA A 198 24.76 9.44 13.63
C ALA A 198 25.27 8.01 13.71
N ALA A 199 25.81 7.59 14.87
CA ALA A 199 26.33 6.23 15.04
C ALA A 199 25.26 5.15 14.85
N ALA A 200 24.04 5.36 15.38
CA ALA A 200 22.94 4.42 15.24
C ALA A 200 22.41 4.39 13.78
N GLN A 201 22.35 5.55 13.12
CA GLN A 201 21.92 5.67 11.73
C GLN A 201 22.95 5.03 10.78
N ASP A 202 24.25 5.20 11.03
CA ASP A 202 25.32 4.59 10.25
C ASP A 202 25.38 3.07 10.45
N GLN A 203 25.10 2.58 11.66
CA GLN A 203 24.95 1.16 11.91
C GLN A 203 23.78 0.57 11.10
N LEU A 204 22.64 1.27 11.07
CA LEU A 204 21.47 0.86 10.30
C LEU A 204 21.77 0.84 8.80
N ARG A 205 22.38 1.91 8.28
CA ARG A 205 22.83 2.03 6.88
C ARG A 205 23.79 0.90 6.52
N SER A 206 24.82 0.67 7.32
CA SER A 206 25.83 -0.38 7.08
C SER A 206 25.19 -1.77 7.08
N ARG A 207 24.24 -2.01 7.98
CA ARG A 207 23.47 -3.25 8.02
C ARG A 207 22.64 -3.46 6.75
N CYS A 208 21.93 -2.44 6.27
CA CYS A 208 21.18 -2.50 5.00
C CYS A 208 22.10 -2.78 3.81
N LEU A 209 23.24 -2.09 3.73
CA LEU A 209 24.23 -2.27 2.66
C LEU A 209 24.79 -3.69 2.64
N ASN A 210 25.17 -4.22 3.81
CA ASN A 210 25.69 -5.58 3.96
C ASN A 210 24.63 -6.63 3.60
N ALA A 211 23.39 -6.45 4.03
CA ALA A 211 22.28 -7.32 3.69
C ALA A 211 22.03 -7.34 2.16
N ARG A 212 22.03 -6.17 1.51
CA ARG A 212 21.87 -6.07 0.05
C ARG A 212 23.00 -6.77 -0.71
N ALA A 213 24.24 -6.68 -0.23
CA ALA A 213 25.37 -7.38 -0.84
C ALA A 213 25.26 -8.92 -0.72
N ARG A 214 24.65 -9.41 0.37
CA ARG A 214 24.46 -10.85 0.63
C ARG A 214 23.22 -11.43 -0.02
N LEU A 215 22.23 -10.61 -0.35
CA LEU A 215 20.92 -11.03 -0.86
C LEU A 215 21.03 -12.02 -2.03
N ALA A 216 21.93 -11.76 -2.99
CA ALA A 216 22.12 -12.60 -4.17
C ALA A 216 22.81 -13.95 -3.85
N ALA A 217 23.49 -14.06 -2.71
CA ALA A 217 24.16 -15.28 -2.29
C ALA A 217 23.24 -16.25 -1.53
N ILE A 218 22.11 -15.77 -0.99
CA ILE A 218 21.15 -16.61 -0.27
C ILE A 218 20.33 -17.39 -1.32
N PRO A 219 20.45 -18.73 -1.37
CA PRO A 219 19.69 -19.53 -2.31
C PRO A 219 18.21 -19.49 -1.96
N LEU A 220 17.37 -19.55 -2.99
CA LEU A 220 15.95 -19.84 -2.86
C LEU A 220 15.80 -21.35 -2.81
N ASP A 221 15.76 -21.90 -1.60
CA ASP A 221 15.66 -23.33 -1.36
C ASP A 221 14.22 -23.85 -1.54
N ASP A 222 14.10 -25.07 -2.05
CA ASP A 222 12.80 -25.72 -2.28
C ASP A 222 11.97 -25.83 -0.99
N ALA A 223 12.63 -26.00 0.17
CA ALA A 223 11.96 -26.04 1.46
C ALA A 223 11.24 -24.72 1.80
N ALA A 224 11.85 -23.56 1.50
CA ALA A 224 11.19 -22.26 1.69
C ALA A 224 10.04 -22.06 0.70
N LEU A 225 10.23 -22.46 -0.57
CA LEU A 225 9.19 -22.41 -1.59
C LEU A 225 7.96 -23.23 -1.19
N GLU A 226 8.15 -24.50 -0.80
CA GLU A 226 7.08 -25.38 -0.35
C GLU A 226 6.36 -24.83 0.90
N ALA A 227 7.13 -24.36 1.88
CA ALA A 227 6.58 -23.82 3.12
C ALA A 227 5.78 -22.54 2.90
N ILE A 228 6.20 -21.67 1.97
CA ILE A 228 5.45 -20.46 1.59
C ILE A 228 4.20 -20.84 0.80
N ALA A 229 4.32 -21.70 -0.22
CA ALA A 229 3.19 -22.13 -1.03
C ALA A 229 2.08 -22.78 -0.19
N GLN A 230 2.45 -23.62 0.79
CA GLN A 230 1.50 -24.23 1.71
C GLN A 230 0.78 -23.18 2.58
N ARG A 231 1.51 -22.17 3.07
CA ARG A 231 0.93 -21.08 3.88
C ARG A 231 0.05 -20.14 3.04
N CYS A 232 0.44 -19.81 1.81
CA CYS A 232 -0.36 -19.03 0.86
C CYS A 232 -1.68 -19.75 0.54
N PHE A 233 -1.61 -21.05 0.25
CA PHE A 233 -2.79 -21.88 0.03
C PHE A 233 -3.72 -21.90 1.26
N ALA A 234 -3.16 -22.07 2.46
CA ALA A 234 -3.94 -22.07 3.70
C ALA A 234 -4.57 -20.69 4.00
N ALA A 235 -3.92 -19.60 3.59
CA ALA A 235 -4.42 -18.23 3.73
C ALA A 235 -5.49 -17.85 2.69
N GLY A 236 -5.72 -18.70 1.68
CA GLY A 236 -6.73 -18.47 0.64
C GLY A 236 -6.42 -17.27 -0.26
N VAL A 237 -5.13 -17.01 -0.52
CA VAL A 237 -4.69 -15.93 -1.41
C VAL A 237 -4.82 -16.36 -2.87
N ASP A 238 -5.30 -15.45 -3.71
CA ASP A 238 -5.44 -15.68 -5.15
C ASP A 238 -4.12 -15.38 -5.90
N GLY A 239 -3.73 -16.27 -6.82
CA GLY A 239 -2.55 -16.09 -7.67
C GLY A 239 -1.21 -16.37 -6.99
N LEU A 240 -0.10 -16.15 -7.72
CA LEU A 240 1.27 -16.45 -7.27
C LEU A 240 2.05 -15.22 -6.77
N ARG A 241 1.42 -14.04 -6.79
CA ARG A 241 2.10 -12.79 -6.42
C ARG A 241 2.50 -12.80 -4.95
N ALA A 242 1.61 -13.28 -4.08
CA ALA A 242 1.89 -13.41 -2.66
C ALA A 242 3.09 -14.32 -2.40
N ASP A 243 3.18 -15.47 -3.09
CA ASP A 243 4.27 -16.43 -2.96
C ASP A 243 5.62 -15.78 -3.30
N LEU A 244 5.70 -15.10 -4.45
CA LEU A 244 6.91 -14.41 -4.88
C LEU A 244 7.31 -13.30 -3.90
N VAL A 245 6.37 -12.44 -3.53
CA VAL A 245 6.62 -11.32 -2.62
C VAL A 245 7.05 -11.82 -1.24
N TRP A 246 6.42 -12.88 -0.74
CA TRP A 246 6.77 -13.49 0.55
C TRP A 246 8.17 -14.09 0.51
N LEU A 247 8.52 -14.77 -0.59
CA LEU A 247 9.85 -15.32 -0.78
C LEU A 247 10.92 -14.22 -0.82
N HIS A 248 10.68 -13.15 -1.58
CA HIS A 248 11.57 -11.99 -1.63
C HIS A 248 11.73 -11.33 -0.25
N ALA A 249 10.63 -11.13 0.48
CA ALA A 249 10.65 -10.55 1.82
C ALA A 249 11.38 -11.45 2.83
N ALA A 250 11.15 -12.76 2.79
CA ALA A 250 11.82 -13.72 3.67
C ALA A 250 13.33 -13.81 3.38
N ARG A 251 13.71 -13.79 2.09
CA ARG A 251 15.12 -13.73 1.68
C ARG A 251 15.78 -12.42 2.13
N ALA A 252 15.10 -11.29 1.98
CA ALA A 252 15.58 -10.00 2.46
C ALA A 252 15.73 -10.00 4.00
N HIS A 253 14.82 -10.67 4.72
CA HIS A 253 14.90 -10.79 6.18
C HIS A 253 16.05 -11.69 6.63
N ALA A 254 16.28 -12.82 5.95
CA ALA A 254 17.45 -13.67 6.19
C ALA A 254 18.75 -12.88 5.98
N ALA A 255 18.84 -12.09 4.90
CA ALA A 255 19.96 -11.20 4.64
C ALA A 255 20.12 -10.12 5.73
N TRP A 256 19.01 -9.57 6.23
CA TRP A 256 18.98 -8.58 7.31
C TRP A 256 19.47 -9.13 8.65
N ARG A 257 19.18 -10.40 8.93
CA ARG A 257 19.69 -11.16 10.09
C ARG A 257 21.16 -11.57 9.91
N GLY A 258 21.65 -11.55 8.67
CA GLY A 258 23.01 -11.95 8.32
C GLY A 258 23.18 -13.47 8.15
N ALA A 259 22.09 -14.19 7.92
CA ALA A 259 22.08 -15.63 7.67
C ALA A 259 22.37 -15.95 6.19
N GLU A 260 22.76 -17.20 5.93
CA GLU A 260 23.08 -17.70 4.59
C GLU A 260 21.93 -18.49 3.95
N ARG A 261 20.86 -18.75 4.71
CA ARG A 261 19.67 -19.48 4.27
C ARG A 261 18.41 -18.88 4.88
N ILE A 262 17.28 -19.10 4.22
CA ILE A 262 15.96 -18.71 4.72
C ILE A 262 15.55 -19.69 5.83
N GLU A 263 15.13 -19.17 6.98
CA GLU A 263 14.61 -19.98 8.09
C GLU A 263 13.10 -19.74 8.27
N ALA A 264 12.41 -20.68 8.91
CA ALA A 264 10.96 -20.57 9.16
C ALA A 264 10.59 -19.26 9.90
N GLY A 265 11.43 -18.82 10.85
CA GLY A 265 11.21 -17.57 11.56
C GLY A 265 11.28 -16.32 10.66
N ASP A 266 12.05 -16.35 9.57
CA ASP A 266 12.09 -15.26 8.60
C ASP A 266 10.77 -15.18 7.83
N ILE A 267 10.22 -16.35 7.44
CA ILE A 267 8.94 -16.47 6.74
C ILE A 267 7.80 -15.97 7.65
N ASP A 268 7.78 -16.39 8.91
CA ASP A 268 6.72 -16.03 9.85
C ASP A 268 6.76 -14.53 10.21
N THR A 269 7.96 -13.94 10.33
CA THR A 269 8.12 -12.51 10.67
C THR A 269 7.52 -11.59 9.60
N VAL A 270 7.69 -11.92 8.33
CA VAL A 270 7.21 -11.08 7.21
C VAL A 270 5.80 -11.46 6.74
N ALA A 271 5.22 -12.53 7.29
CA ALA A 271 3.94 -13.09 6.86
C ALA A 271 2.81 -12.06 6.88
N ASP A 272 2.70 -11.30 7.97
CA ASP A 272 1.61 -10.33 8.11
C ASP A 272 1.77 -9.17 7.12
N PHE A 273 3.00 -8.70 6.90
CA PHE A 273 3.29 -7.63 5.93
C PHE A 273 2.84 -7.98 4.51
N VAL A 274 2.95 -9.26 4.14
CA VAL A 274 2.64 -9.73 2.78
C VAL A 274 1.16 -10.10 2.65
N LEU A 275 0.58 -10.71 3.68
CA LEU A 275 -0.76 -11.27 3.60
C LEU A 275 -1.87 -10.28 3.95
N ARG A 276 -1.59 -9.23 4.75
CA ARG A 276 -2.62 -8.35 5.33
C ARG A 276 -3.65 -7.85 4.31
N HIS A 277 -3.19 -7.29 3.19
CA HIS A 277 -4.06 -6.76 2.13
C HIS A 277 -4.53 -7.80 1.10
N ARG A 278 -4.06 -9.05 1.23
CA ARG A 278 -4.38 -10.17 0.35
C ARG A 278 -5.31 -11.18 0.99
N ARG A 279 -5.50 -11.11 2.31
CA ARG A 279 -6.49 -11.91 3.02
C ARG A 279 -7.87 -11.52 2.54
N ARG A 280 -8.61 -12.50 2.01
CA ARG A 280 -10.03 -12.32 1.74
C ARG A 280 -10.71 -11.95 3.06
N PRO A 281 -11.57 -10.91 3.08
CA PRO A 281 -12.49 -10.77 4.19
C PRO A 281 -13.23 -12.10 4.29
N ALA A 282 -13.24 -12.71 5.48
CA ALA A 282 -14.06 -13.88 5.71
C ALA A 282 -15.49 -13.51 5.23
N PRO A 283 -16.16 -14.36 4.42
CA PRO A 283 -17.54 -14.09 4.09
C PRO A 283 -18.27 -13.85 5.41
N PRO A 284 -19.09 -12.79 5.52
CA PRO A 284 -19.83 -12.53 6.75
C PRO A 284 -20.49 -13.84 7.13
N ALA A 285 -20.21 -14.33 8.34
CA ALA A 285 -20.78 -15.56 8.83
C ALA A 285 -22.28 -15.48 8.56
N GLN A 286 -22.79 -16.38 7.72
CA GLN A 286 -24.21 -16.49 7.50
C GLN A 286 -24.80 -16.77 8.88
N HIS A 287 -25.38 -15.74 9.51
CA HIS A 287 -26.17 -15.94 10.71
C HIS A 287 -27.14 -17.06 10.37
N PRO A 288 -27.17 -18.17 11.15
CA PRO A 288 -28.15 -19.22 10.90
C PRO A 288 -29.50 -18.54 10.91
N GLN A 289 -30.19 -18.57 9.76
CA GLN A 289 -31.59 -18.15 9.72
C GLN A 289 -32.29 -18.94 10.84
N PRO A 290 -32.95 -18.28 11.80
CA PRO A 290 -33.66 -19.02 12.83
C PRO A 290 -34.62 -19.99 12.14
N PRO A 291 -34.68 -21.26 12.58
CA PRO A 291 -35.51 -22.27 11.92
C PRO A 291 -36.94 -21.74 11.84
N GLN A 292 -37.45 -21.63 10.61
CA GLN A 292 -38.86 -21.36 10.36
C GLN A 292 -39.65 -22.44 11.10
N GLN A 293 -40.27 -22.07 12.22
CA GLN A 293 -41.20 -22.92 12.93
C GLN A 293 -42.35 -23.24 11.97
N GLN A 294 -42.40 -24.48 11.51
CA GLN A 294 -43.56 -25.04 10.81
C GLN A 294 -44.77 -24.88 11.74
N GLN A 295 -45.65 -23.94 11.41
CA GLN A 295 -46.94 -23.81 12.08
C GLN A 295 -47.76 -25.09 11.82
N PRO A 296 -48.28 -25.77 12.86
CA PRO A 296 -49.20 -26.88 12.67
C PRO A 296 -50.51 -26.37 12.05
N ALA A 297 -51.09 -27.16 11.14
CA ALA A 297 -52.38 -26.89 10.53
C ALA A 297 -53.50 -26.68 11.58
N PRO A 298 -54.42 -25.71 11.41
CA PRO A 298 -55.48 -25.48 12.37
C PRO A 298 -56.57 -26.56 12.27
N SER A 299 -56.89 -27.19 13.41
CA SER A 299 -58.09 -28.00 13.59
C SER A 299 -59.28 -27.12 14.00
N PRO A 300 -60.54 -27.52 13.72
CA PRO A 300 -61.67 -26.59 13.69
C PRO A 300 -62.30 -26.31 15.07
N SER A 301 -62.63 -25.03 15.26
CA SER A 301 -63.72 -24.44 16.07
C SER A 301 -63.77 -24.66 17.59
N THR A 302 -63.76 -23.56 18.35
CA THR A 302 -64.94 -23.07 19.10
C THR A 302 -64.71 -21.64 19.59
N ALA A 303 -65.80 -20.86 19.66
CA ALA A 303 -65.82 -19.41 19.79
C ALA A 303 -65.52 -18.89 21.21
N SER A 304 -64.82 -17.76 21.30
CA SER A 304 -65.13 -16.63 22.20
C SER A 304 -64.17 -15.46 21.95
N ALA A 305 -64.74 -14.25 21.85
CA ALA A 305 -64.04 -12.97 21.73
C ALA A 305 -64.04 -12.25 23.10
N PRO A 306 -63.47 -11.03 23.25
CA PRO A 306 -62.21 -10.48 22.74
C PRO A 306 -61.36 -9.85 23.87
N ALA A 307 -60.03 -9.72 23.73
CA ALA A 307 -59.26 -8.69 24.44
C ALA A 307 -57.86 -8.47 23.86
N GLN A 308 -57.67 -7.28 23.28
CA GLN A 308 -56.54 -6.35 23.46
C GLN A 308 -55.09 -6.83 23.25
N GLY A 309 -54.45 -6.18 22.27
CA GLY A 309 -53.15 -5.54 22.48
C GLY A 309 -51.92 -6.27 21.97
N GLU A 310 -51.53 -5.98 20.72
CA GLU A 310 -50.19 -5.48 20.31
C GLU A 310 -49.91 -5.88 18.85
N GLY A 311 -49.78 -4.86 17.99
CA GLY A 311 -49.63 -5.00 16.55
C GLY A 311 -48.24 -5.47 16.15
N GLN A 312 -48.16 -6.63 15.49
CA GLN A 312 -47.03 -7.07 14.69
C GLN A 312 -46.89 -6.19 13.44
N TRP A 313 -46.06 -5.16 13.55
CA TRP A 313 -45.47 -4.47 12.41
C TRP A 313 -44.40 -5.38 11.80
N GLY A 314 -44.69 -6.05 10.68
CA GLY A 314 -43.63 -6.80 10.00
C GLY A 314 -44.01 -7.74 8.86
N GLU A 315 -45.29 -8.08 8.66
CA GLU A 315 -45.66 -8.99 7.58
C GLU A 315 -46.87 -8.45 6.78
N LEU A 316 -46.58 -7.57 5.82
CA LEU A 316 -47.46 -7.39 4.67
C LEU A 316 -46.69 -7.88 3.42
N PRO A 317 -47.23 -8.86 2.67
CA PRO A 317 -46.64 -9.26 1.41
C PRO A 317 -46.72 -8.09 0.42
N ALA A 318 -45.68 -7.95 -0.41
CA ALA A 318 -45.59 -6.90 -1.41
C ALA A 318 -46.82 -6.93 -2.35
N GLN A 319 -47.65 -5.89 -2.28
CA GLN A 319 -48.72 -5.69 -3.26
C GLN A 319 -48.13 -5.09 -4.52
N ALA A 320 -48.33 -5.78 -5.66
CA ALA A 320 -47.96 -5.26 -6.97
C ALA A 320 -48.81 -4.03 -7.29
N GLN A 321 -48.21 -2.83 -7.22
CA GLN A 321 -48.81 -1.61 -7.75
C GLN A 321 -48.65 -1.56 -9.27
N ALA A 322 -49.74 -1.27 -9.97
CA ALA A 322 -49.72 -1.00 -11.40
C ALA A 322 -48.85 0.23 -11.69
N MET A 323 -47.79 0.04 -12.47
CA MET A 323 -46.91 1.12 -12.90
C MET A 323 -47.71 2.07 -13.80
N GLY A 324 -47.87 3.33 -13.39
CA GLY A 324 -48.55 4.36 -14.16
C GLY A 324 -47.94 4.54 -15.56
N GLU A 325 -48.76 4.96 -16.52
CA GLU A 325 -48.38 5.11 -17.92
C GLU A 325 -47.11 5.97 -18.11
N ARG A 326 -46.19 5.50 -18.97
CA ARG A 326 -44.97 6.23 -19.34
C ARG A 326 -45.35 7.60 -19.90
N ARG A 327 -44.95 8.67 -19.20
CA ARG A 327 -44.93 10.02 -19.78
C ARG A 327 -43.72 10.16 -20.69
N GLU A 328 -43.96 10.42 -21.98
CA GLU A 328 -42.89 10.78 -22.91
C GLU A 328 -42.27 12.15 -22.52
N PRO A 329 -40.94 12.29 -22.58
CA PRO A 329 -40.29 13.57 -22.32
C PRO A 329 -40.62 14.58 -23.42
N PRO A 330 -40.80 15.88 -23.10
CA PRO A 330 -41.12 16.90 -24.09
C PRO A 330 -39.96 17.07 -25.09
N ARG A 331 -40.28 16.99 -26.38
CA ARG A 331 -39.34 17.27 -27.48
C ARG A 331 -39.01 18.76 -27.48
N TRP A 332 -37.79 19.11 -27.06
CA TRP A 332 -37.27 20.47 -27.21
C TRP A 332 -36.95 20.74 -28.69
N ALA A 333 -37.49 21.82 -29.24
CA ALA A 333 -37.17 22.26 -30.60
C ALA A 333 -35.71 22.74 -30.68
N LYS A 334 -34.93 22.21 -31.62
CA LYS A 334 -33.60 22.76 -31.94
C LYS A 334 -33.78 24.20 -32.43
N LYS A 335 -33.08 25.15 -31.81
CA LYS A 335 -33.07 26.55 -32.25
C LYS A 335 -32.51 26.66 -33.68
N PRO A 336 -33.03 27.60 -34.49
CA PRO A 336 -32.68 27.78 -35.90
C PRO A 336 -31.24 28.27 -36.11
#